data_AF-A0A6M0IRU0-F1
#
_entry.id   AF-A0A6M0IRU0-F1
#
_cell.length_a   1.000
_cell.length_b   1.000
_cell.length_c   1.000
_cell.angle_alpha   90.00
_cell.angle_beta   90.00
_cell.angle_gamma   90.00
#
_symmetry.space_group_name_H-M   'P 1'
#
loop_
_entity.id
_entity.type
_entity.pdbx_description
1 polymer ?
#
loop_
_entity_poly.entity_id
_entity_poly.type
_entity_poly.pdbx_seq_one_letter_code
_entity_poly.pdbx_strand_id
1 'polypeptide(L)' 'MKIVLDIPDNKVGFMMELLRSLSFVKAKPLPVGVSNEKALFLAELGEAVEELNDVLSGKAQARDAYELLDEL' A
#
# COMPACT_ATOMS: atom_id res chain seq x y z
N MET A 1 7.31 7.95 -12.66
CA MET A 1 5.93 8.16 -13.16
C MET A 1 5.08 6.96 -12.78
N LYS A 2 3.81 7.15 -12.41
CA LYS A 2 2.87 6.07 -12.06
C LYS A 2 1.79 6.00 -13.16
N ILE A 3 1.45 4.80 -13.60
CA ILE A 3 0.46 4.56 -14.67
C ILE A 3 -0.48 3.47 -14.17
N VAL A 4 -1.79 3.65 -14.39
CA VAL A 4 -2.82 2.65 -14.08
C VAL A 4 -3.16 1.90 -15.36
N LEU A 5 -3.16 0.58 -15.30
CA LEU A 5 -3.49 -0.31 -16.41
C LEU A 5 -4.76 -1.07 -16.06
N ASP A 6 -5.79 -0.91 -16.89
CA ASP A 6 -7.00 -1.73 -16.82
C ASP A 6 -6.77 -2.98 -17.68
N ILE A 7 -6.69 -4.15 -17.04
CA ILE A 7 -6.36 -5.42 -17.67
C ILE A 7 -7.47 -6.40 -17.31
N PRO A 8 -8.07 -7.09 -18.30
CA PRO A 8 -9.08 -8.09 -18.02
C PRO A 8 -8.49 -9.25 -17.22
N ASP A 9 -9.23 -9.78 -16.24
CA ASP A 9 -8.77 -10.77 -15.25
C ASP A 9 -8.06 -11.98 -15.88
N ASN A 10 -8.55 -12.45 -17.03
CA ASN A 10 -7.96 -13.56 -17.77
C ASN A 10 -6.56 -13.30 -18.35
N LYS A 11 -6.10 -12.04 -18.35
CA LYS A 11 -4.77 -11.61 -18.83
C LYS A 11 -3.88 -11.06 -17.72
N VAL A 12 -4.38 -10.93 -16.49
CA VAL A 12 -3.62 -10.39 -15.35
C VAL A 12 -2.38 -11.24 -15.05
N GLY A 13 -2.52 -12.57 -15.03
CA GLY A 13 -1.40 -13.48 -14.78
C GLY A 13 -0.24 -13.29 -15.77
N PHE A 14 -0.57 -13.28 -17.06
CA PHE A 14 0.39 -13.04 -18.14
C PHE A 14 1.05 -11.66 -18.05
N MET A 15 0.27 -10.61 -17.79
CA MET A 15 0.82 -9.26 -17.69
C MET A 15 1.73 -9.10 -16.46
N MET A 16 1.39 -9.73 -15.33
CA MET A 16 2.23 -9.69 -14.13
C MET A 16 3.57 -10.40 -14.33
N GLU A 17 3.61 -11.52 -15.06
CA GLU A 17 4.86 -12.19 -15.41
C GLU A 17 5.73 -11.31 -16.31
N LEU A 18 5.14 -10.67 -17.33
CA LEU A 18 5.86 -9.73 -18.18
C LEU A 18 6.40 -8.54 -17.39
N LEU A 19 5.60 -7.93 -16.53
CA LEU A 19 6.03 -6.79 -15.73
C LEU A 19 7.13 -7.18 -14.72
N ARG A 20 7.07 -8.40 -14.16
CA ARG A 20 8.14 -8.94 -13.30
C ARG A 20 9.44 -9.22 -14.05
N SER A 21 9.36 -9.55 -15.34
CA SER A 21 10.55 -9.74 -16.19
C SER A 21 11.33 -8.44 -16.41
N LEU A 22 10.68 -7.29 -16.24
CA LEU A 22 11.30 -5.97 -16.39
C LEU A 22 11.90 -5.54 -15.04
N SER A 23 13.22 -5.62 -14.90
CA SER A 23 13.94 -5.31 -13.66
C SER A 23 13.77 -3.87 -13.16
N PHE A 24 13.35 -2.96 -14.03
CA PHE A 24 13.10 -1.54 -13.72
C PHE A 24 11.64 -1.24 -13.35
N VAL A 25 10.74 -2.22 -13.39
CA VAL A 25 9.32 -2.05 -13.11
C VAL A 25 8.97 -2.66 -11.75
N LYS A 26 8.52 -1.81 -10.82
CA LYS A 26 7.95 -2.26 -9.54
C LYS A 26 6.47 -2.56 -9.73
N ALA A 27 6.17 -3.79 -10.15
CA ALA A 27 4.79 -4.25 -10.35
C ALA A 27 4.16 -4.66 -9.02
N LYS A 28 3.26 -3.83 -8.48
CA LYS A 28 2.39 -4.19 -7.37
C LYS A 28 0.97 -4.42 -7.90
N PRO A 29 0.36 -5.60 -7.69
CA PRO A 29 -1.03 -5.80 -8.04
C PRO A 29 -1.89 -4.89 -7.17
N LEU A 30 -2.75 -4.09 -7.81
CA LEU A 30 -3.83 -3.42 -7.09
C LEU A 30 -4.91 -4.46 -6.81
N PRO A 31 -5.40 -4.60 -5.57
CA PRO A 31 -6.43 -5.58 -5.25
C PRO A 31 -7.71 -5.29 -6.05
N VAL A 32 -8.12 -6.28 -6.85
CA VAL A 32 -9.34 -6.23 -7.68
C VAL A 32 -10.58 -6.23 -6.78
N GLY A 33 -11.54 -5.34 -7.04
CA GLY A 33 -12.83 -5.27 -6.33
C GLY A 33 -12.88 -4.33 -5.12
N VAL A 34 -11.80 -3.60 -4.86
CA VAL A 34 -11.69 -2.64 -3.76
C VAL A 34 -11.59 -1.26 -4.42
N SER A 35 -12.56 -0.36 -4.18
CA SER A 35 -12.45 1.03 -4.68
C SER A 35 -11.07 1.57 -4.31
N ASN A 36 -10.45 2.39 -5.17
CA ASN A 36 -9.11 2.94 -4.91
C ASN A 36 -8.95 3.46 -3.47
N GLU A 37 -10.02 4.02 -2.91
CA GLU A 37 -10.15 4.47 -1.53
C GLU A 37 -10.03 3.34 -0.49
N LYS A 38 -10.68 2.20 -0.69
CA LYS A 38 -10.59 1.06 0.23
C LYS A 38 -9.22 0.38 0.16
N ALA A 39 -8.56 0.37 -1.00
CA ALA A 39 -7.23 -0.21 -1.15
C ALA A 39 -6.17 0.69 -0.50
N LEU A 40 -6.32 2.01 -0.67
CA LEU A 40 -5.55 3.02 0.03
C LEU A 40 -5.76 2.91 1.55
N PHE A 41 -7.01 2.84 2.01
CA PHE A 41 -7.35 2.69 3.42
C PHE A 41 -6.72 1.44 4.06
N LEU A 42 -6.76 0.30 3.37
CA LEU A 42 -6.14 -0.93 3.89
C LEU A 42 -4.60 -0.83 3.95
N ALA A 43 -3.99 -0.10 3.02
CA ALA A 43 -2.54 0.14 3.05
C ALA A 43 -2.16 1.09 4.19
N GLU A 44 -2.87 2.21 4.34
CA GLU A 44 -2.67 3.19 5.42
C GLU A 44 -2.92 2.56 6.80
N LEU A 45 -3.95 1.71 6.92
CA LEU A 45 -4.22 0.97 8.16
C LEU A 45 -3.10 -0.01 8.49
N GLY A 46 -2.52 -0.68 7.49
CA GLY A 46 -1.39 -1.58 7.67
C GLY A 46 -0.15 -0.84 8.19
N GLU A 47 0.17 0.32 7.59
CA GLU A 47 1.28 1.17 8.01
C GLU A 47 1.10 1.68 9.46
N ALA A 48 -0.10 2.12 9.83
CA ALA A 48 -0.40 2.56 11.19
C ALA A 48 -0.23 1.44 12.25
N VAL A 49 -0.58 0.20 11.89
CA VAL A 49 -0.38 -0.97 12.78
C VAL A 49 1.10 -1.31 12.94
N GLU A 50 1.90 -1.20 11.87
CA GLU A 50 3.35 -1.39 11.96
C GLU A 50 4.01 -0.33 12.85
N GLU A 51 3.64 0.95 12.70
CA GLU A 51 4.14 2.02 13.57
C GLU A 51 3.79 1.78 15.04
N LEU A 52 2.56 1.36 15.34
CA LEU A 52 2.14 1.00 16.70
C LEU A 52 2.99 -0.15 17.25
N ASN A 53 3.30 -1.17 16.45
CA ASN A 53 4.17 -2.27 16.88
C ASN A 53 5.61 -1.82 17.13
N ASP A 54 6.13 -0.87 16.36
CA ASP A 54 7.45 -0.29 16.59
C ASP A 54 7.49 0.57 17.86
N VAL A 55 6.41 1.28 18.18
CA VAL A 55 6.25 1.95 19.47
C VAL A 55 6.19 0.96 20.62
N LEU A 56 5.37 -0.10 20.51
CA LEU A 56 5.23 -1.13 21.53
C LEU A 56 6.54 -1.92 21.75
N SER A 57 7.33 -2.12 20.70
CA SER A 57 8.65 -2.76 20.79
C SER A 57 9.77 -1.82 21.24
N GLY A 58 9.47 -0.54 21.48
CA GLY A 58 10.41 0.46 21.97
C GLY A 58 11.39 0.98 20.91
N LYS A 59 11.13 0.71 19.64
CA LYS A 59 11.94 1.20 18.50
C LYS A 59 11.55 2.62 18.07
N ALA A 60 10.30 3.01 18.33
CA ALA A 60 9.78 4.35 18.05
C ALA A 60 9.17 4.96 19.33
N GLN A 61 9.17 6.29 19.42
CA GLN A 61 8.49 6.99 20.50
C GLN A 61 7.04 7.30 20.09
N ALA A 62 6.10 7.04 21.01
CA ALA A 62 4.74 7.52 20.85
C ALA A 62 4.72 9.06 20.89
N ARG A 63 3.87 9.67 20.07
CA ARG A 63 3.53 11.09 20.13
C ARG A 63 2.16 11.28 20.77
N ASP A 64 1.88 12.48 21.25
CA ASP A 64 0.56 12.81 21.77
C ASP A 64 -0.50 12.70 20.66
N ALA A 65 -1.68 12.16 21.01
CA ALA A 65 -2.74 11.91 20.05
C ALA A 65 -3.41 13.20 19.57
N TYR A 66 -3.50 14.23 20.41
CA TYR A 66 -4.05 15.52 20.01
C TYR A 66 -3.09 16.27 19.10
N GLU A 67 -1.79 16.20 19.37
CA GLU A 67 -0.75 16.75 18.49
C GLU A 67 -0.73 16.04 17.12
N LEU A 68 -1.12 14.76 17.04
CA LEU A 68 -1.33 14.06 15.77
C LEU A 68 -2.52 14.56 14.98
N LEU A 69 -3.63 14.83 15.67
CA LEU A 69 -4.86 15.29 15.01
C LEU A 69 -4.74 16.72 14.46
N ASP A 70 -3.89 17.56 15.06
CA ASP A 70 -3.67 18.94 14.61
C ASP A 70 -2.80 19.07 13.33
N GLU A 71 -2.12 18.01 12.90
CA GLU A 71 -1.24 18.00 11.70
C GLU A 71 -1.90 17.47 10.42
N LEU A 72 -3.09 16.86 10.52
CA LEU A 72 -3.82 16.24 9.40
C LEU A 72 -4.88 17.16 8.80
#